data_AF-A0A8S9MMY2-F1
#
_entry.id   AF-A0A8S9MMY2-F1
#
_cell.length_a   1.000
_cell.length_b   1.000
_cell.length_c   1.000
_cell.angle_alpha   90.00
_cell.angle_beta   90.00
_cell.angle_gamma   90.00
#
_symmetry.space_group_name_H-M   'P 1'
#
loop_
_entity.id
_entity.type
_entity.pdbx_description
1 polymer ?
#
loop_
_entity_poly.entity_id
_entity_poly.type
_entity_poly.pdbx_seq_one_letter_code
_entity_poly.pdbx_strand_id
1 'polypeptide(L)' 'MSIASFYNPGSDAEISPALSLVEKDSDEYPSFVFDDYMKLYAGVKFQPKEPRFEAMKNVAATTDLNPVATVETF' A
#
# COMPACT_ATOMS: atom_id res chain seq x y z
N MET A 1 17.02 -3.58 23.56
CA MET A 1 15.58 -3.92 23.63
C MET A 1 14.82 -2.85 22.86
N SER A 2 13.92 -3.24 21.94
CA SER A 2 13.07 -2.30 21.20
C SER A 2 11.61 -2.72 21.35
N ILE A 3 10.74 -1.76 21.71
CA ILE A 3 9.29 -1.95 21.82
C ILE A 3 8.64 -0.89 20.93
N ALA A 4 7.88 -1.32 19.93
CA ALA A 4 7.24 -0.44 18.96
C ALA A 4 5.76 -0.82 18.80
N SER A 5 4.88 0.14 19.06
CA SER A 5 3.43 0.01 18.89
C SER A 5 2.99 0.82 17.67
N PHE A 6 2.10 0.25 16.85
CA PHE A 6 1.58 0.88 15.64
C PHE A 6 0.06 1.01 15.76
N TYR A 7 -0.42 2.25 15.69
CA TYR A 7 -1.86 2.55 15.63
C TYR A 7 -2.24 2.77 14.17
N ASN A 8 -2.82 1.73 13.56
CA ASN A 8 -3.18 1.72 12.14
C ASN A 8 -4.70 1.90 11.96
N PRO A 9 -5.15 2.31 10.76
CA PRO A 9 -6.57 2.29 10.42
C PRO A 9 -7.22 0.91 10.58
N GLY A 10 -8.55 0.89 10.68
CA GLY A 10 -9.33 -0.35 10.58
C GLY A 10 -9.17 -1.02 9.22
N SER A 11 -9.38 -2.33 9.16
CA SER A 11 -9.19 -3.11 7.92
C SER A 11 -10.04 -2.61 6.76
N ASP A 12 -11.29 -2.24 7.02
CA ASP A 12 -12.28 -1.74 6.06
C ASP A 12 -12.24 -0.22 5.87
N ALA A 13 -11.26 0.47 6.46
CA ALA A 13 -11.14 1.92 6.34
C ALA A 13 -10.77 2.36 4.93
N GLU A 14 -11.53 3.32 4.38
CA GLU A 14 -11.21 4.02 3.14
C GLU A 14 -10.14 5.10 3.39
N ILE A 15 -9.06 5.03 2.64
CA ILE A 15 -7.91 5.93 2.72
C ILE A 15 -7.84 6.75 1.44
N SER A 16 -7.87 8.07 1.57
CA SER A 16 -7.73 9.01 0.46
C SER A 16 -7.11 10.33 0.94
N PRO A 17 -6.49 11.11 0.03
CA PRO A 17 -6.03 12.45 0.36
C PRO A 17 -7.17 13.35 0.86
N ALA A 18 -6.95 14.04 1.98
CA ALA A 18 -7.95 14.97 2.51
C ALA A 18 -8.19 16.13 1.53
N LEU A 19 -9.45 16.38 1.16
CA LEU A 19 -9.84 17.36 0.15
C LEU A 19 -9.29 18.77 0.39
N SER A 20 -9.17 19.19 1.66
CA SER A 20 -8.63 20.50 2.02
C SER A 20 -7.12 20.64 1.76
N LEU A 21 -6.43 19.55 1.46
CA LEU A 21 -4.98 19.49 1.21
C LEU A 21 -4.64 19.15 -0.25
N VAL A 22 -5.64 18.91 -1.09
CA VAL A 22 -5.46 18.57 -2.51
C VAL A 22 -5.57 19.85 -3.34
N GLU A 23 -4.49 20.20 -4.04
CA GLU A 23 -4.54 21.21 -5.09
C GLU A 23 -5.27 20.65 -6.32
N LYS A 24 -5.95 21.52 -7.08
CA LYS A 24 -6.95 21.14 -8.11
C LYS A 24 -6.47 20.17 -9.22
N ASP A 25 -5.17 19.93 -9.35
CA ASP A 25 -4.57 19.11 -10.42
C ASP A 25 -3.57 18.05 -9.88
N SER A 26 -3.65 17.69 -8.58
CA SER A 26 -2.72 16.75 -7.93
C SER A 26 -3.32 15.35 -7.74
N ASP A 27 -3.30 14.52 -8.79
CA ASP A 27 -3.69 13.09 -8.75
C ASP A 27 -2.52 12.15 -8.38
N GLU A 28 -1.61 12.61 -7.52
CA GLU A 28 -0.39 11.85 -7.19
C GLU A 28 -0.67 10.64 -6.29
N TYR A 29 -1.66 10.73 -5.38
CA TYR A 29 -1.97 9.68 -4.40
C TYR A 29 -3.32 8.99 -4.65
N PRO A 30 -3.39 7.65 -4.52
CA PRO A 30 -4.59 6.84 -4.75
C PRO A 30 -5.62 6.98 -3.62
N SER A 31 -6.85 6.55 -3.91
CA SER A 31 -7.85 6.20 -2.89
C SER A 31 -8.02 4.67 -2.83
N PHE A 32 -8.00 4.06 -1.64
CA PHE A 32 -8.00 2.59 -1.48
C PHE A 32 -8.51 2.15 -0.10
N VAL A 33 -8.79 0.86 0.07
CA VAL A 33 -9.12 0.25 1.37
C VAL A 33 -7.84 -0.22 2.06
N PHE A 34 -7.68 0.09 3.35
CA PHE A 34 -6.43 -0.14 4.08
C PHE A 34 -5.94 -1.61 4.06
N ASP A 35 -6.85 -2.58 4.20
CA ASP A 35 -6.49 -4.00 4.16
C ASP A 35 -5.87 -4.43 2.82
N ASP A 36 -6.35 -3.88 1.70
CA ASP A 36 -5.80 -4.19 0.38
C ASP A 36 -4.37 -3.66 0.20
N TYR A 37 -4.08 -2.48 0.76
CA TYR A 37 -2.72 -1.97 0.83
C TYR A 37 -1.83 -2.84 1.73
N MET A 38 -2.35 -3.33 2.86
CA MET A 38 -1.57 -4.16 3.78
C MET A 38 -1.24 -5.54 3.20
N LYS A 39 -2.16 -6.13 2.43
CA LYS A 39 -1.90 -7.38 1.67
C LYS A 39 -0.73 -7.19 0.69
N LEU A 40 -0.72 -6.09 -0.07
CA LEU A 40 0.40 -5.77 -0.95
C LEU A 40 1.69 -5.51 -0.17
N TYR A 41 1.63 -4.65 0.85
CA TYR A 41 2.76 -4.27 1.68
C TYR A 41 3.49 -5.47 2.29
N ALA A 42 2.77 -6.50 2.72
CA ALA A 42 3.36 -7.70 3.30
C ALA A 42 4.33 -8.41 2.33
N GLY A 43 4.02 -8.45 1.03
CA GLY A 43 4.85 -9.09 0.01
C GLY A 43 6.05 -8.24 -0.45
N VAL A 44 5.93 -6.91 -0.39
CA VAL A 44 6.93 -5.97 -0.94
C VAL A 44 7.44 -4.95 0.08
N LYS A 45 7.45 -5.29 1.37
CA LYS A 45 7.82 -4.38 2.48
C LYS A 45 9.19 -3.74 2.31
N PHE A 46 10.17 -4.52 1.82
CA PHE A 46 11.58 -4.12 1.68
C PHE A 46 11.93 -3.63 0.26
N GLN A 47 10.94 -3.53 -0.64
CA GLN A 47 11.07 -2.95 -1.98
C GLN A 47 10.73 -1.43 -1.95
N PRO A 48 10.97 -0.69 -3.05
CA PRO A 48 10.57 0.71 -3.16
C PRO A 48 9.09 0.95 -2.81
N LYS A 49 8.77 2.14 -2.29
CA LYS A 49 7.43 2.44 -1.79
C LYS A 49 6.49 2.93 -2.89
N GLU A 50 7.04 3.65 -3.87
CA GLU A 50 6.31 4.34 -4.92
C GLU A 50 5.46 3.36 -5.75
N PRO A 51 5.97 2.17 -6.13
CA PRO A 51 5.16 1.17 -6.82
C PRO A 51 3.94 0.70 -6.03
N ARG A 52 3.96 0.76 -4.69
CA ARG A 52 2.79 0.37 -3.87
C ARG A 52 1.62 1.34 -4.06
N PHE A 53 1.89 2.64 -4.16
CA PHE A 53 0.84 3.63 -4.40
C PHE A 53 0.32 3.56 -5.83
N GLU A 54 1.20 3.35 -6.81
CA GLU A 54 0.80 3.14 -8.20
C GLU A 54 -0.10 1.90 -8.36
N ALA A 55 0.19 0.81 -7.66
CA ALA A 55 -0.65 -0.38 -7.68
C ALA A 55 -2.03 -0.17 -7.04
N MET A 56 -2.19 0.78 -6.13
CA MET A 56 -3.50 1.14 -5.56
C MET A 56 -4.32 2.03 -6.50
N LYS A 57 -3.72 2.71 -7.48
CA LYS A 57 -4.46 3.47 -8.52
C LYS A 57 -5.18 2.53 -9.49
N ASN A 58 -4.56 1.39 -9.80
CA ASN A 58 -5.05 0.42 -10.78
C ASN A 58 -5.14 -0.97 -10.15
N VAL A 59 -6.36 -1.43 -9.84
CA VAL A 59 -6.59 -2.78 -9.27
C VAL A 59 -5.92 -3.88 -10.11
N ALA A 60 -5.80 -3.72 -11.43
CA ALA A 60 -5.10 -4.65 -12.32
C ALA A 60 -3.57 -4.74 -12.04
N ALA A 61 -2.91 -3.65 -11.64
CA ALA A 61 -1.47 -3.59 -11.37
C ALA A 61 -1.06 -4.30 -10.07
N THR A 62 -2.02 -4.59 -9.18
CA THR A 62 -1.79 -5.39 -7.98
C THR A 62 -1.37 -6.84 -8.31
N THR A 63 -1.75 -7.34 -9.49
CA THR A 63 -1.42 -8.70 -9.94
C THR A 63 0.05 -8.85 -10.31
N ASP A 64 0.68 -7.77 -10.80
CA ASP A 64 2.05 -7.76 -11.32
C ASP A 64 3.12 -7.62 -10.22
N LEU A 65 2.72 -7.20 -9.02
CA LEU A 65 3.59 -7.06 -7.86
C LEU A 65 3.67 -8.33 -6.99
N ASN A 66 3.00 -9.42 -7.38
CA ASN A 66 3.11 -10.69 -6.68
C ASN A 66 4.55 -11.20 -6.77
N PRO A 67 5.27 -11.31 -5.64
CA PRO A 67 6.50 -12.08 -5.65
C PRO A 67 6.09 -13.53 -5.85
N VAL A 68 6.48 -14.13 -6.98
CA VAL A 68 6.62 -15.59 -7.06
C VAL A 68 7.43 -15.97 -5.83
N ALA A 69 6.80 -16.70 -4.91
CA ALA A 69 7.41 -17.16 -3.67
C ALA A 69 8.76 -17.77 -4.01
N THR A 70 9.84 -17.02 -3.76
CA THR A 70 11.18 -17.56 -3.87
C THR A 70 11.29 -18.44 -2.65
N VAL A 71 11.08 -19.75 -2.85
CA VAL A 71 11.35 -20.77 -1.85
C VAL A 71 12.84 -20.66 -1.53
N GLU A 72 13.18 -19.94 -0.47
CA GLU A 72 14.50 -20.03 0.14
C GLU A 72 14.56 -21.39 0.84
N THR A 73 15.10 -22.37 0.13
CA THR A 73 15.65 -23.59 0.72
C THR A 73 16.83 -23.20 1.60
N PHE A 74 16.67 -23.33 2.92
CA PHE A 74 17.77 -23.56 3.85
C PHE A 74 17.58 -24.92 4.52
#